data_AF-A0A6A6XB61-F1
#
_entry.id   AF-A0A6A6XB61-F1
#
_cell.length_a   1.000
_cell.length_b   1.000
_cell.length_c   1.000
_cell.angle_alpha   90.00
_cell.angle_beta   90.00
_cell.angle_gamma   90.00
#
_symmetry.space_group_name_H-M   'P 1'
#
loop_
_entity.id
_entity.type
_entity.pdbx_description
1 polymer ?
#
loop_
_entity_poly.entity_id
_entity_poly.type
_entity_poly.pdbx_seq_one_letter_code
_entity_poly.pdbx_strand_id
1 'polypeptide(L)'
;MTSFASALKRRLVIKGSGENPFLDNDDIRPLSLEDRTWTQTTYFTFWFSAAATVAGWYSGSAAQSTGLSVWEVVACQAAGYFLIAIVFVANGRPGAVYHIGFPILNRAAFGVYGAWWPTFNRAVMAVVWNGVNMGKGSALTSGGMIGYVIFWLMICSVLWIRIPKMRILIYIKLLVYIISAIGMLTWTLTLAGGIGPILSQGSRVHGSEKAWLIVRFVWLFAANCATFASNAADFQRYAQKPNDVILGNLVGFPVADLSVAIVGNIVASTSTVIFGELVWNPIMLLDRIQAENYTAANRAGCFFLALLFAYSALFSSVFENSIPAGNDIAALVPKYISIRRGMFLCQVLSFLINPWFLLSSASVFIRFLGSYQMFLAAITGILLCNYYVVSRGELLVPDLFMGGRSGAYYFSRGWNFRAYIAYVVTVAVNFAGFLGNMGVEVPIGITRFYYFAYPVGLFLSFSIFLLCNLISRPAHIVPWGRWREPKNYVRPEEDTRSPGIVLIGTELDSETGSNKVISAGNNAEKGLEVKS
;
A
#
# COMPACT_ATOMS: atom_id res chain seq x y z
N MET A 1 -32.66 18.88 12.18
CA MET A 1 -31.82 17.66 12.30
C MET A 1 -31.98 16.65 11.15
N THR A 2 -33.11 16.63 10.42
CA THR A 2 -33.40 15.66 9.33
C THR A 2 -32.57 15.84 8.04
N SER A 3 -32.11 17.04 7.72
CA SER A 3 -31.26 17.31 6.54
C SER A 3 -29.83 16.73 6.69
N PHE A 4 -29.19 16.90 7.85
CA PHE A 4 -27.86 16.35 8.09
C PHE A 4 -27.87 14.82 8.15
N ALA A 5 -28.82 14.22 8.88
CA ALA A 5 -28.95 12.77 8.98
C ALA A 5 -29.30 12.12 7.63
N SER A 6 -30.13 12.75 6.79
CA SER A 6 -30.44 12.25 5.45
C SER A 6 -29.28 12.42 4.47
N ALA A 7 -28.53 13.53 4.55
CA ALA A 7 -27.28 13.71 3.80
C ALA A 7 -26.20 12.71 4.24
N LEU A 8 -26.13 12.40 5.55
CA LEU A 8 -25.26 11.39 6.13
C LEU A 8 -25.64 10.00 5.63
N LYS A 9 -26.94 9.66 5.67
CA LYS A 9 -27.47 8.40 5.16
C LYS A 9 -27.14 8.23 3.68
N ARG A 10 -27.43 9.22 2.82
CA ARG A 10 -27.07 9.18 1.38
C ARG A 10 -25.57 9.00 1.15
N ARG A 11 -24.72 9.59 1.99
CA ARG A 11 -23.25 9.44 1.94
C ARG A 11 -22.75 8.08 2.42
N LEU A 12 -23.61 7.29 3.06
CA LEU A 12 -23.29 5.97 3.60
C LEU A 12 -23.99 4.85 2.84
N VAL A 13 -24.96 5.13 1.94
CA VAL A 13 -25.63 4.11 1.13
C VAL A 13 -24.61 3.53 0.15
N ILE A 14 -24.55 2.19 0.10
CA ILE A 14 -23.80 1.43 -0.87
C ILE A 14 -24.67 1.29 -2.10
N LYS A 15 -24.13 1.68 -3.25
CA LYS A 15 -24.77 1.51 -4.54
C LYS A 15 -24.07 0.37 -5.28
N GLY A 16 -24.84 -0.49 -5.91
CA GLY A 16 -24.32 -1.57 -6.75
C GLY A 16 -25.41 -2.01 -7.70
N SER A 17 -25.05 -2.25 -8.96
CA SER A 17 -25.99 -2.71 -10.00
C SER A 17 -25.70 -4.13 -10.51
N GLY A 18 -24.75 -4.85 -9.90
CA GLY A 18 -24.38 -6.20 -10.31
C GLY A 18 -25.29 -7.29 -9.78
N GLU A 19 -25.31 -8.42 -10.48
CA GLU A 19 -26.14 -9.59 -10.15
C GLU A 19 -25.86 -10.16 -8.75
N ASN A 20 -24.62 -10.03 -8.25
CA ASN A 20 -24.24 -10.52 -6.93
C ASN A 20 -23.79 -9.37 -5.98
N PRO A 21 -24.63 -8.97 -5.01
CA PRO A 21 -24.30 -7.89 -4.09
C PRO A 21 -23.12 -8.23 -3.14
N PHE A 22 -22.71 -9.49 -3.05
CA PHE A 22 -21.53 -9.91 -2.27
C PHE A 22 -20.21 -9.78 -3.03
N LEU A 23 -20.24 -9.45 -4.32
CA LEU A 23 -19.03 -9.26 -5.14
C LEU A 23 -18.94 -7.85 -5.75
N ASP A 24 -20.02 -7.08 -5.75
CA ASP A 24 -20.09 -5.83 -6.48
C ASP A 24 -20.61 -4.66 -5.62
N ASN A 25 -19.99 -3.49 -5.84
CA ASN A 25 -20.28 -2.18 -5.28
C ASN A 25 -19.63 -1.15 -6.22
N ASP A 26 -20.29 -0.01 -6.45
CA ASP A 26 -19.78 1.10 -7.27
C ASP A 26 -18.37 1.54 -6.86
N ASP A 27 -18.03 1.46 -5.56
CA ASP A 27 -16.71 1.86 -5.04
C ASP A 27 -15.54 1.01 -5.55
N ILE A 28 -15.78 -0.26 -5.91
CA ILE A 28 -14.73 -1.24 -6.26
C ILE A 28 -14.69 -1.56 -7.76
N ARG A 29 -15.59 -0.96 -8.55
CA ARG A 29 -15.62 -1.08 -10.01
C ARG A 29 -14.42 -0.38 -10.65
N PRO A 30 -14.13 -0.67 -11.94
CA PRO A 30 -13.12 0.08 -12.67
C PRO A 30 -13.35 1.58 -12.57
N LEU A 31 -12.26 2.34 -12.48
CA LEU A 31 -12.34 3.80 -12.37
C LEU A 31 -12.93 4.43 -13.65
N SER A 32 -13.77 5.44 -13.46
CA SER A 32 -14.37 6.25 -14.54
C SER A 32 -13.32 6.95 -15.40
N LEU A 33 -13.68 7.32 -16.63
CA LEU A 33 -12.78 8.11 -17.47
C LEU A 33 -12.46 9.48 -16.87
N GLU A 34 -13.41 10.11 -16.18
CA GLU A 34 -13.25 11.42 -15.55
C GLU A 34 -12.25 11.41 -14.38
N ASP A 35 -12.12 10.29 -13.67
CA ASP A 35 -11.24 10.17 -12.50
C ASP A 35 -9.80 9.72 -12.86
N ARG A 36 -9.54 9.34 -14.11
CA ARG A 36 -8.21 8.94 -14.64
C ARG A 36 -7.33 10.14 -14.95
N THR A 37 -6.89 10.85 -13.92
CA THR A 37 -6.21 12.15 -14.10
C THR A 37 -4.69 12.10 -13.88
N TRP A 38 -4.10 10.95 -13.55
CA TRP A 38 -2.69 10.90 -13.16
C TRP A 38 -1.81 10.69 -14.38
N THR A 39 -0.93 11.65 -14.62
CA THR A 39 0.10 11.56 -15.66
C THR A 39 1.41 11.07 -15.05
N GLN A 40 2.40 10.83 -15.90
CA GLN A 40 3.75 10.45 -15.47
C GLN A 40 4.35 11.45 -14.46
N THR A 41 4.13 12.76 -14.66
CA THR A 41 4.57 13.81 -13.72
C THR A 41 3.82 13.73 -12.40
N THR A 42 2.53 13.38 -12.43
CA THR A 42 1.75 13.17 -11.20
C THR A 42 2.32 12.02 -10.39
N TYR A 43 2.64 10.88 -11.01
CA TYR A 43 3.27 9.75 -10.32
C TYR A 43 4.64 10.12 -9.73
N PHE A 44 5.49 10.82 -10.50
CA PHE A 44 6.79 11.25 -10.01
C PHE A 44 6.69 12.17 -8.79
N THR A 45 5.84 13.19 -8.85
CA THR A 45 5.66 14.16 -7.75
C THR A 45 4.90 13.60 -6.56
N PHE A 46 3.98 12.65 -6.79
CA PHE A 46 3.25 11.94 -5.74
C PHE A 46 4.21 11.23 -4.77
N TRP A 47 5.26 10.57 -5.29
CA TRP A 47 6.20 9.84 -4.44
C TRP A 47 6.94 10.72 -3.45
N PHE A 48 7.29 11.95 -3.81
CA PHE A 48 7.88 12.88 -2.85
C PHE A 48 6.95 13.18 -1.68
N SER A 49 5.65 13.30 -1.93
CA SER A 49 4.68 13.48 -0.85
C SER A 49 4.40 12.19 -0.07
N ALA A 50 4.39 11.03 -0.73
CA ALA A 50 4.22 9.74 -0.05
C ALA A 50 5.43 9.42 0.86
N ALA A 51 6.65 9.52 0.32
CA ALA A 51 7.89 9.28 1.07
C ALA A 51 8.12 10.29 2.21
N ALA A 52 7.52 11.48 2.14
CA ALA A 52 7.60 12.56 3.13
C ALA A 52 6.92 12.20 4.47
N THR A 53 7.50 11.24 5.18
CA THR A 53 7.05 10.71 6.46
C THR A 53 8.23 10.37 7.35
N VAL A 54 8.09 10.61 8.65
CA VAL A 54 9.11 10.26 9.67
C VAL A 54 9.27 8.74 9.78
N ALA A 55 8.27 7.96 9.35
CA ALA A 55 8.34 6.50 9.31
C ALA A 55 9.55 5.97 8.51
N GLY A 56 9.91 6.67 7.42
CA GLY A 56 11.07 6.34 6.59
C GLY A 56 12.40 6.50 7.34
N TRP A 57 12.46 7.38 8.36
CA TRP A 57 13.68 7.66 9.12
C TRP A 57 13.98 6.50 10.07
N TYR A 58 12.97 5.98 10.76
CA TYR A 58 13.13 4.85 11.68
C TYR A 58 13.74 3.62 11.00
N SER A 59 13.35 3.36 9.76
CA SER A 59 13.78 2.17 9.01
C SER A 59 15.29 2.19 8.75
N GLY A 60 15.84 3.31 8.27
CA GLY A 60 17.29 3.46 8.07
C GLY A 60 18.06 3.52 9.39
N SER A 61 17.59 4.32 10.33
CA SER A 61 18.25 4.52 11.62
C SER A 61 18.25 3.28 12.50
N ALA A 62 17.22 2.43 12.41
CA ALA A 62 17.21 1.11 13.04
C ALA A 62 18.29 0.19 12.43
N ALA A 63 18.54 0.25 11.12
CA ALA A 63 19.63 -0.49 10.51
C ALA A 63 21.01 0.00 10.99
N GLN A 64 21.21 1.31 11.11
CA GLN A 64 22.45 1.88 11.68
C GLN A 64 22.71 1.40 13.12
N SER A 65 21.65 1.14 13.90
CA SER A 65 21.80 0.62 15.27
C SER A 65 22.52 -0.73 15.32
N THR A 66 22.52 -1.49 14.20
CA THR A 66 23.27 -2.75 14.07
C THR A 66 24.78 -2.57 13.85
N GLY A 67 25.27 -1.33 13.73
CA GLY A 67 26.68 -1.00 13.57
C GLY A 67 27.12 -0.70 12.13
N LEU A 68 26.22 -0.76 11.15
CA LEU A 68 26.50 -0.30 9.79
C LEU A 68 26.70 1.23 9.75
N SER A 69 27.58 1.69 8.84
CA SER A 69 27.77 3.13 8.62
C SER A 69 26.57 3.76 7.90
N VAL A 70 26.48 5.10 7.95
CA VAL A 70 25.44 5.87 7.23
C VAL A 70 25.40 5.49 5.76
N TRP A 71 26.56 5.47 5.09
CA TRP A 71 26.65 5.24 3.66
C TRP A 71 26.35 3.80 3.27
N GLU A 72 26.68 2.83 4.13
CA GLU A 72 26.29 1.43 3.92
C GLU A 72 24.79 1.26 3.99
N VAL A 73 24.14 1.88 4.98
CA VAL A 73 22.67 1.83 5.13
C VAL A 73 21.99 2.53 3.96
N VAL A 74 22.45 3.72 3.57
CA VAL A 74 21.92 4.46 2.42
C VAL A 74 22.09 3.65 1.12
N ALA A 75 23.22 2.97 0.93
CA ALA A 75 23.44 2.10 -0.23
C ALA A 75 22.48 0.88 -0.21
N CYS A 76 22.27 0.28 0.96
CA CYS A 76 21.28 -0.80 1.11
C CYS A 76 19.86 -0.33 0.78
N GLN A 77 19.48 0.86 1.24
CA GLN A 77 18.17 1.46 0.95
C GLN A 77 18.01 1.75 -0.54
N ALA A 78 19.01 2.38 -1.16
CA ALA A 78 18.99 2.64 -2.61
C ALA A 78 18.77 1.33 -3.38
N ALA A 79 19.60 0.31 -3.13
CA ALA A 79 19.44 -0.99 -3.77
C ALA A 79 18.04 -1.60 -3.55
N GLY A 80 17.56 -1.60 -2.31
CA GLY A 80 16.24 -2.12 -1.98
C GLY A 80 15.09 -1.39 -2.70
N TYR A 81 15.13 -0.06 -2.71
CA TYR A 81 14.09 0.78 -3.33
C TYR A 81 14.05 0.64 -4.86
N PHE A 82 15.21 0.57 -5.52
CA PHE A 82 15.25 0.34 -6.97
C PHE A 82 14.76 -1.07 -7.35
N LEU A 83 15.11 -2.10 -6.55
CA LEU A 83 14.64 -3.46 -6.79
C LEU A 83 13.13 -3.59 -6.65
N ILE A 84 12.55 -3.04 -5.57
CA ILE A 84 11.11 -3.13 -5.34
C ILE A 84 10.30 -2.27 -6.33
N ALA A 85 10.87 -1.16 -6.84
CA ALA A 85 10.20 -0.33 -7.85
C ALA A 85 9.87 -1.12 -9.12
N ILE A 86 10.74 -2.05 -9.54
CA ILE A 86 10.49 -2.93 -10.70
C ILE A 86 9.24 -3.78 -10.44
N VAL A 87 9.16 -4.40 -9.27
CA VAL A 87 8.01 -5.23 -8.87
C VAL A 87 6.75 -4.39 -8.76
N PHE A 88 6.85 -3.18 -8.19
CA PHE A 88 5.73 -2.24 -8.08
C PHE A 88 5.16 -1.86 -9.45
N VAL A 89 6.00 -1.50 -10.41
CA VAL A 89 5.55 -1.15 -11.77
C VAL A 89 4.94 -2.36 -12.48
N ALA A 90 5.57 -3.53 -12.38
CA ALA A 90 5.06 -4.73 -13.02
C ALA A 90 3.71 -5.16 -12.43
N ASN A 91 3.60 -5.24 -11.11
CA ASN A 91 2.38 -5.72 -10.45
C ASN A 91 1.23 -4.68 -10.49
N GLY A 92 1.54 -3.40 -10.66
CA GLY A 92 0.53 -2.35 -10.79
C GLY A 92 0.01 -2.15 -12.22
N ARG A 93 0.69 -2.67 -13.25
CA ARG A 93 0.28 -2.54 -14.65
C ARG A 93 -1.17 -2.97 -14.94
N PRO A 94 -1.71 -4.05 -14.35
CA PRO A 94 -3.13 -4.40 -14.53
C PRO A 94 -4.06 -3.29 -14.03
N GLY A 95 -3.69 -2.62 -12.94
CA GLY A 95 -4.40 -1.44 -12.45
C GLY A 95 -4.31 -0.29 -13.44
N ALA A 96 -3.13 -0.01 -14.00
CA ALA A 96 -2.96 1.05 -15.01
C ALA A 96 -3.74 0.82 -16.31
N VAL A 97 -3.91 -0.45 -16.71
CA VAL A 97 -4.58 -0.84 -17.96
C VAL A 97 -6.09 -0.94 -17.79
N TYR A 98 -6.55 -1.63 -16.75
CA TYR A 98 -7.95 -1.96 -16.54
C TYR A 98 -8.65 -1.07 -15.51
N HIS A 99 -7.89 -0.20 -14.83
CA HIS A 99 -8.38 0.74 -13.82
C HIS A 99 -9.06 0.06 -12.63
N ILE A 100 -8.65 -1.18 -12.32
CA ILE A 100 -9.11 -1.97 -11.17
C ILE A 100 -8.13 -1.89 -9.99
N GLY A 101 -8.66 -2.01 -8.78
CA GLY A 101 -7.84 -2.06 -7.56
C GLY A 101 -7.28 -3.45 -7.26
N PHE A 102 -6.39 -3.51 -6.27
CA PHE A 102 -5.75 -4.74 -5.79
C PHE A 102 -6.75 -5.86 -5.43
N PRO A 103 -7.85 -5.61 -4.68
CA PRO A 103 -8.78 -6.69 -4.34
C PRO A 103 -9.41 -7.36 -5.56
N ILE A 104 -9.71 -6.57 -6.59
CA ILE A 104 -10.32 -7.06 -7.83
C ILE A 104 -9.29 -7.81 -8.66
N LEU A 105 -8.06 -7.32 -8.73
CA LEU A 105 -6.95 -8.04 -9.37
C LEU A 105 -6.74 -9.43 -8.74
N ASN A 106 -6.86 -9.55 -7.41
CA ASN A 106 -6.76 -10.85 -6.74
C ASN A 106 -7.82 -11.85 -7.20
N ARG A 107 -9.02 -11.41 -7.62
CA ARG A 107 -10.08 -12.31 -8.12
C ARG A 107 -9.65 -13.03 -9.39
N ALA A 108 -8.83 -12.40 -10.21
CA ALA A 108 -8.31 -13.01 -11.43
C ALA A 108 -7.40 -14.22 -11.14
N ALA A 109 -6.63 -14.17 -10.04
CA ALA A 109 -5.65 -15.20 -9.71
C ALA A 109 -6.14 -16.20 -8.65
N PHE A 110 -6.81 -15.74 -7.60
CA PHE A 110 -7.26 -16.58 -6.48
C PHE A 110 -8.73 -17.04 -6.61
N GLY A 111 -9.49 -16.46 -7.53
CA GLY A 111 -10.93 -16.67 -7.68
C GLY A 111 -11.76 -15.63 -6.95
N VAL A 112 -13.04 -15.51 -7.34
CA VAL A 112 -13.94 -14.46 -6.84
C VAL A 112 -14.15 -14.51 -5.32
N TYR A 113 -14.13 -15.70 -4.71
CA TYR A 113 -14.18 -15.86 -3.23
C TYR A 113 -12.79 -16.12 -2.64
N GLY A 114 -11.92 -16.81 -3.38
CA GLY A 114 -10.54 -17.03 -2.94
C GLY A 114 -9.71 -15.75 -2.80
N ALA A 115 -10.09 -14.65 -3.44
CA ALA A 115 -9.45 -13.34 -3.29
C ALA A 115 -9.60 -12.73 -1.89
N TRP A 116 -10.52 -13.23 -1.05
CA TRP A 116 -10.68 -12.70 0.31
C TRP A 116 -9.41 -12.86 1.16
N TRP A 117 -8.66 -13.93 0.99
CA TRP A 117 -7.41 -14.15 1.73
C TRP A 117 -6.34 -13.08 1.46
N PRO A 118 -5.90 -12.84 0.20
CA PRO A 118 -4.90 -11.82 -0.07
C PRO A 118 -5.39 -10.41 0.27
N THR A 119 -6.67 -10.10 0.04
CA THR A 119 -7.25 -8.81 0.44
C THR A 119 -7.27 -8.63 1.96
N PHE A 120 -7.62 -9.66 2.72
CA PHE A 120 -7.57 -9.63 4.19
C PHE A 120 -6.14 -9.40 4.70
N ASN A 121 -5.15 -10.14 4.16
CA ASN A 121 -3.74 -9.97 4.55
C ASN A 121 -3.28 -8.52 4.35
N ARG A 122 -3.64 -7.93 3.21
CA ARG A 122 -3.28 -6.54 2.90
C ARG A 122 -3.99 -5.52 3.79
N ALA A 123 -5.28 -5.73 4.07
CA ALA A 123 -6.05 -4.89 4.98
C ALA A 123 -5.45 -4.88 6.39
N VAL A 124 -5.07 -6.05 6.93
CA VAL A 124 -4.42 -6.17 8.25
C VAL A 124 -3.12 -5.36 8.28
N MET A 125 -2.30 -5.44 7.23
CA MET A 125 -1.06 -4.67 7.18
C MET A 125 -1.31 -3.16 7.19
N ALA A 126 -2.29 -2.68 6.43
CA ALA A 126 -2.66 -1.27 6.43
C ALA A 126 -3.18 -0.81 7.81
N VAL A 127 -3.98 -1.64 8.49
CA VAL A 127 -4.46 -1.38 9.86
C VAL A 127 -3.29 -1.26 10.85
N VAL A 128 -2.28 -2.13 10.74
CA VAL A 128 -1.08 -2.06 11.58
C VAL A 128 -0.30 -0.78 11.33
N TRP A 129 0.05 -0.51 10.07
CA TRP A 129 0.86 0.66 9.71
C TRP A 129 0.22 2.00 10.07
N ASN A 130 -1.11 2.07 10.02
CA ASN A 130 -1.85 3.25 10.47
C ASN A 130 -1.63 3.58 11.96
N GLY A 131 -1.29 2.59 12.76
CA GLY A 131 -1.04 2.74 14.19
C GLY A 131 0.40 3.08 14.57
N VAL A 132 1.37 2.84 13.69
CA VAL A 132 2.83 2.86 13.95
C VAL A 132 3.38 4.30 13.89
N ASN A 133 2.84 5.22 14.68
CA ASN A 133 3.23 6.63 14.66
C ASN A 133 3.73 7.21 16.00
N MET A 134 3.84 6.41 17.07
CA MET A 134 4.31 6.90 18.39
C MET A 134 5.29 5.94 19.08
N GLY A 135 6.26 6.53 19.80
CA GLY A 135 7.39 5.84 20.43
C GLY A 135 7.20 5.43 21.91
N LYS A 136 8.00 4.40 22.26
CA LYS A 136 8.28 3.70 23.53
C LYS A 136 7.15 3.03 24.33
N GLY A 137 7.11 1.70 24.20
CA GLY A 137 6.95 0.73 25.30
C GLY A 137 5.51 0.40 25.74
N SER A 138 5.39 -0.59 26.63
CA SER A 138 4.16 -1.02 27.33
C SER A 138 3.46 0.08 28.16
N ALA A 139 3.98 1.31 28.12
CA ALA A 139 3.56 2.43 28.94
C ALA A 139 3.70 3.71 28.12
N LEU A 140 2.78 3.93 27.16
CA LEU A 140 2.38 5.30 26.87
C LEU A 140 2.04 5.93 28.23
N THR A 141 2.77 6.99 28.61
CA THR A 141 2.38 7.78 29.78
C THR A 141 0.95 8.27 29.61
N SER A 142 0.26 8.67 30.68
CA SER A 142 -1.08 9.25 30.55
C SER A 142 -1.11 10.40 29.53
N GLY A 143 -0.05 11.23 29.51
CA GLY A 143 0.13 12.28 28.51
C GLY A 143 0.31 11.74 27.09
N GLY A 144 1.11 10.69 26.90
CA GLY A 144 1.26 10.02 25.61
C GLY A 144 -0.06 9.43 25.10
N MET A 145 -0.84 8.78 25.97
CA MET A 145 -2.15 8.21 25.59
C MET A 145 -3.15 9.30 25.21
N ILE A 146 -3.18 10.42 25.95
CA ILE A 146 -4.00 11.58 25.59
C ILE A 146 -3.58 12.12 24.22
N GLY A 147 -2.28 12.30 23.97
CA GLY A 147 -1.75 12.74 22.68
C GLY A 147 -2.14 11.79 21.54
N TYR A 148 -2.06 10.48 21.78
CA TYR A 148 -2.46 9.46 20.81
C TYR A 148 -3.96 9.53 20.49
N VAL A 149 -4.83 9.66 21.50
CA VAL A 149 -6.29 9.80 21.30
C VAL A 149 -6.61 11.08 20.53
N ILE A 150 -5.96 12.21 20.86
CA ILE A 150 -6.13 13.46 20.12
C ILE A 150 -5.72 13.27 18.66
N PHE A 151 -4.56 12.65 18.42
CA PHE A 151 -4.08 12.36 17.07
C PHE A 151 -5.03 11.44 16.29
N TRP A 152 -5.54 10.40 16.95
CA TRP A 152 -6.52 9.48 16.38
C TRP A 152 -7.83 10.18 16.01
N LEU A 153 -8.33 11.08 16.87
CA LEU A 153 -9.50 11.92 16.57
C LEU A 153 -9.25 12.86 15.40
N MET A 154 -8.04 13.43 15.29
CA MET A 154 -7.65 14.23 14.13
C MET A 154 -7.68 13.39 12.85
N ILE A 155 -7.15 12.16 12.85
CA ILE A 155 -7.24 11.27 11.67
C ILE A 155 -8.71 11.06 11.31
N CYS A 156 -9.53 10.67 12.28
CA CYS A 156 -10.96 10.44 12.07
C CYS A 156 -11.68 11.66 11.49
N SER A 157 -11.28 12.88 11.85
CA SER A 157 -11.84 14.10 11.29
C SER A 157 -11.52 14.27 9.79
N VAL A 158 -10.30 13.91 9.38
CA VAL A 158 -9.82 14.01 7.98
C VAL A 158 -10.50 12.98 7.08
N LEU A 159 -10.87 11.80 7.60
CA LEU A 159 -11.57 10.75 6.83
C LEU A 159 -12.93 11.16 6.27
N TRP A 160 -13.52 12.26 6.77
CA TRP A 160 -14.75 12.83 6.23
C TRP A 160 -14.54 13.62 4.93
N ILE A 161 -13.31 14.06 4.66
CA ILE A 161 -12.96 14.77 3.44
C ILE A 161 -13.05 13.80 2.25
N ARG A 162 -13.56 14.26 1.11
CA ARG A 162 -13.62 13.44 -0.11
C ARG A 162 -12.24 13.37 -0.75
N ILE A 163 -11.82 12.19 -1.19
CA ILE A 163 -10.51 11.91 -1.80
C ILE A 163 -10.13 12.94 -2.89
N PRO A 164 -11.00 13.33 -3.84
CA PRO A 164 -10.63 14.33 -4.85
C PRO A 164 -10.24 15.70 -4.29
N LYS A 165 -10.81 16.10 -3.14
CA LYS A 165 -10.52 17.38 -2.48
C LYS A 165 -9.24 17.35 -1.64
N MET A 166 -8.69 16.17 -1.39
CA MET A 166 -7.49 16.00 -0.57
C MET A 166 -6.19 16.39 -1.30
N ARG A 167 -6.22 16.61 -2.63
CA ARG A 167 -5.03 16.92 -3.44
C ARG A 167 -4.21 18.10 -2.92
N ILE A 168 -4.87 19.18 -2.51
CA ILE A 168 -4.16 20.35 -1.97
C ILE A 168 -3.47 20.05 -0.63
N LEU A 169 -4.06 19.17 0.19
CA LEU A 169 -3.52 18.76 1.48
C LEU A 169 -2.23 17.94 1.32
N ILE A 170 -2.08 17.22 0.21
CA ILE A 170 -0.87 16.46 -0.16
C ILE A 170 0.32 17.41 -0.41
N TYR A 171 0.08 18.53 -1.12
CA TYR A 171 1.14 19.52 -1.37
C TYR A 171 1.53 20.27 -0.09
N ILE A 172 0.55 20.62 0.74
CA ILE A 172 0.82 21.25 2.04
C ILE A 172 1.60 20.29 2.95
N LYS A 173 1.22 19.00 3.00
CA LYS A 173 1.98 17.94 3.70
C LYS A 173 3.44 17.92 3.28
N LEU A 174 3.70 17.89 1.97
CA LEU A 174 5.07 17.84 1.45
C LEU A 174 5.88 19.07 1.89
N LEU A 175 5.31 20.28 1.78
CA LEU A 175 5.98 21.50 2.22
C LEU A 175 6.27 21.49 3.73
N VAL A 176 5.28 21.13 4.55
CA VAL A 176 5.41 21.03 6.00
C VAL A 176 6.51 20.03 6.38
N TYR A 177 6.53 18.88 5.70
CA TYR A 177 7.56 17.88 5.91
C TYR A 177 8.96 18.40 5.55
N ILE A 178 9.14 19.04 4.39
CA ILE A 178 10.43 19.60 3.97
C ILE A 178 10.95 20.60 5.01
N ILE A 179 10.08 21.49 5.51
CA ILE A 179 10.43 22.45 6.56
C ILE A 179 10.88 21.73 7.84
N SER A 180 10.13 20.70 8.27
CA SER A 180 10.48 19.93 9.47
C SER A 180 11.78 19.14 9.31
N ALA A 181 12.01 18.56 8.13
CA ALA A 181 13.20 17.78 7.81
C ALA A 181 14.46 18.65 7.80
N ILE A 182 14.41 19.80 7.11
CA ILE A 182 15.49 20.78 7.09
C ILE A 182 15.72 21.37 8.48
N GLY A 183 14.65 21.71 9.20
CA GLY A 183 14.74 22.24 10.57
C GLY A 183 15.42 21.28 11.53
N MET A 184 15.01 20.01 11.55
CA MET A 184 15.62 18.99 12.40
C MET A 184 17.06 18.66 11.99
N LEU A 185 17.32 18.55 10.68
CA LEU A 185 18.68 18.33 10.16
C LEU A 185 19.62 19.46 10.55
N THR A 186 19.20 20.71 10.34
CA THR A 186 20.01 21.89 10.63
C THR A 186 20.30 21.98 12.13
N TRP A 187 19.28 21.80 12.97
CA TRP A 187 19.44 21.89 14.43
C TRP A 187 20.33 20.78 14.98
N THR A 188 20.15 19.54 14.54
CA THR A 188 20.95 18.44 15.05
C THR A 188 22.40 18.48 14.54
N LEU A 189 22.63 18.98 13.32
CA LEU A 189 23.98 19.21 12.81
C LEU A 189 24.71 20.34 13.56
N THR A 190 24.03 21.42 13.92
CA THR A 190 24.66 22.50 14.70
C THR A 190 25.03 22.03 16.10
N LEU A 191 24.19 21.20 16.74
CA LEU A 191 24.53 20.56 18.02
C LEU A 191 25.72 19.60 17.91
N ALA A 192 25.87 18.90 16.77
CA ALA A 192 26.98 17.98 16.54
C ALA A 192 28.29 18.66 16.08
N GLY A 193 28.33 19.99 15.99
CA GLY A 193 29.51 20.72 15.52
C GLY A 193 29.74 20.65 14.00
N GLY A 194 28.70 20.34 13.23
CA GLY A 194 28.72 20.30 11.77
C GLY A 194 28.64 18.88 11.17
N ILE A 195 28.72 18.81 9.83
CA ILE A 195 28.50 17.56 9.09
C ILE A 195 29.73 16.64 9.03
N GLY A 196 30.94 17.20 9.19
CA GLY A 196 32.21 16.47 9.03
C GLY A 196 32.32 15.20 9.90
N PRO A 197 32.14 15.30 11.22
CA PRO A 197 32.18 14.15 12.13
C PRO A 197 31.08 13.12 11.90
N ILE A 198 30.03 13.46 11.14
CA ILE A 198 28.89 12.58 10.85
C ILE A 198 29.17 11.70 9.64
N LEU A 199 29.75 12.28 8.59
CA LEU A 199 30.03 11.55 7.34
C LEU A 199 31.25 10.63 7.44
N SER A 200 32.14 10.87 8.42
CA SER A 200 33.33 10.07 8.65
C SER A 200 33.12 8.89 9.60
N GLN A 201 31.91 8.70 10.15
CA GLN A 201 31.62 7.58 11.05
C GLN A 201 31.70 6.25 10.29
N GLY A 202 32.75 5.48 10.58
CA GLY A 202 32.93 4.13 10.05
C GLY A 202 31.93 3.13 10.64
N SER A 203 31.83 1.97 10.00
CA SER A 203 31.06 0.85 10.54
C SER A 203 31.75 0.29 11.79
N ARG A 204 30.94 -0.08 12.78
CA ARG A 204 31.36 -0.79 14.01
C ARG A 204 31.45 -2.31 13.84
N VAL A 205 30.96 -2.83 12.71
CA VAL A 205 30.95 -4.27 12.39
C VAL A 205 31.84 -4.54 11.17
N HIS A 206 32.52 -5.68 11.16
CA HIS A 206 33.51 -6.02 10.13
C HIS A 206 33.39 -7.48 9.67
N GLY A 207 34.09 -7.82 8.58
CA GLY A 207 34.18 -9.18 8.07
C GLY A 207 32.83 -9.77 7.63
N SER A 208 32.62 -11.06 7.96
CA SER A 208 31.43 -11.81 7.53
C SER A 208 30.13 -11.25 8.12
N GLU A 209 30.17 -10.75 9.36
CA GLU A 209 28.98 -10.18 10.02
C GLU A 209 28.45 -8.98 9.22
N LYS A 210 29.34 -8.04 8.88
CA LYS A 210 29.00 -6.89 8.03
C LYS A 210 28.41 -7.30 6.69
N ALA A 211 29.03 -8.27 6.01
CA ALA A 211 28.54 -8.75 4.70
C ALA A 211 27.10 -9.29 4.80
N TRP A 212 26.79 -10.07 5.83
CA TRP A 212 25.45 -10.60 6.05
C TRP A 212 24.43 -9.53 6.48
N LEU A 213 24.86 -8.52 7.24
CA LEU A 213 24.01 -7.36 7.55
C LEU A 213 23.66 -6.56 6.30
N ILE A 214 24.63 -6.33 5.40
CA ILE A 214 24.36 -5.67 4.10
C ILE A 214 23.33 -6.47 3.30
N VAL A 215 23.52 -7.78 3.16
CA VAL A 215 22.56 -8.66 2.46
C VAL A 215 21.17 -8.59 3.10
N ARG A 216 21.11 -8.68 4.43
CA ARG A 216 19.87 -8.58 5.20
C ARG A 216 19.15 -7.27 4.90
N PHE A 217 19.84 -6.13 4.98
CA PHE A 217 19.20 -4.83 4.88
C PHE A 217 18.84 -4.45 3.44
N VAL A 218 19.60 -4.86 2.43
CA VAL A 218 19.19 -4.69 1.01
C VAL A 218 17.80 -5.30 0.79
N TRP A 219 17.63 -6.56 1.19
CA TRP A 219 16.35 -7.26 0.99
C TRP A 219 15.27 -6.79 1.96
N LEU A 220 15.62 -6.46 3.19
CA LEU A 220 14.65 -5.91 4.15
C LEU A 220 14.11 -4.56 3.69
N PHE A 221 14.93 -3.68 3.10
CA PHE A 221 14.46 -2.41 2.56
C PHE A 221 13.59 -2.59 1.32
N ALA A 222 13.91 -3.54 0.44
CA ALA A 222 13.01 -3.92 -0.65
C ALA A 222 11.66 -4.43 -0.10
N ALA A 223 11.72 -5.29 0.91
CA ALA A 223 10.55 -5.91 1.51
C ALA A 223 9.70 -4.98 2.38
N ASN A 224 10.30 -3.94 2.97
CA ASN A 224 9.56 -2.91 3.71
C ASN A 224 8.47 -2.27 2.82
N CYS A 225 8.80 -2.11 1.54
CA CYS A 225 7.93 -1.54 0.52
C CYS A 225 7.05 -2.60 -0.19
N ALA A 226 7.07 -3.87 0.24
CA ALA A 226 6.24 -4.95 -0.30
C ALA A 226 4.73 -4.64 -0.22
N THR A 227 4.33 -3.90 0.80
CA THR A 227 2.95 -3.44 0.99
C THR A 227 2.50 -2.55 -0.17
N PHE A 228 3.37 -1.65 -0.67
CA PHE A 228 3.10 -0.86 -1.87
C PHE A 228 3.16 -1.71 -3.15
N ALA A 229 4.14 -2.60 -3.26
CA ALA A 229 4.29 -3.44 -4.45
C ALA A 229 3.10 -4.39 -4.66
N SER A 230 2.60 -5.00 -3.58
CA SER A 230 1.45 -5.91 -3.62
C SER A 230 0.18 -5.19 -4.06
N ASN A 231 -0.12 -4.01 -3.52
CA ASN A 231 -1.33 -3.27 -3.87
C ASN A 231 -1.12 -2.16 -4.92
N ALA A 232 -0.03 -2.24 -5.72
CA ALA A 232 0.34 -1.20 -6.68
C ALA A 232 -0.81 -0.81 -7.63
N ALA A 233 -1.72 -1.75 -7.93
CA ALA A 233 -2.93 -1.52 -8.72
C ALA A 233 -3.84 -0.40 -8.16
N ASP A 234 -3.92 -0.24 -6.83
CA ASP A 234 -4.75 0.80 -6.20
C ASP A 234 -4.27 2.22 -6.53
N PHE A 235 -2.96 2.40 -6.70
CA PHE A 235 -2.35 3.68 -7.06
C PHE A 235 -2.31 3.86 -8.58
N GLN A 236 -2.04 2.78 -9.31
CA GLN A 236 -1.85 2.82 -10.76
C GLN A 236 -3.17 2.90 -11.53
N ARG A 237 -4.32 2.56 -10.93
CA ARG A 237 -5.65 2.70 -11.56
C ARG A 237 -6.05 4.13 -11.94
N TYR A 238 -5.40 5.14 -11.37
CA TYR A 238 -5.65 6.54 -11.69
C TYR A 238 -4.92 7.04 -12.94
N ALA A 239 -4.09 6.20 -13.57
CA ALA A 239 -3.29 6.57 -14.73
C ALA A 239 -4.16 6.99 -15.92
N GLN A 240 -3.74 8.04 -16.62
CA GLN A 240 -4.39 8.46 -17.85
C GLN A 240 -4.03 7.51 -19.01
N LYS A 241 -2.75 7.09 -19.09
CA LYS A 241 -2.27 6.06 -20.02
C LYS A 241 -1.56 4.93 -19.26
N PRO A 242 -1.64 3.68 -19.73
CA PRO A 242 -0.99 2.56 -19.04
C PRO A 242 0.52 2.69 -18.83
N ASN A 243 1.21 3.44 -19.69
CA ASN A 243 2.66 3.63 -19.60
C ASN A 243 3.08 4.83 -18.74
N ASP A 244 2.16 5.70 -18.34
CA ASP A 244 2.47 6.87 -17.50
C ASP A 244 3.02 6.44 -16.13
N VAL A 245 2.64 5.24 -15.67
CA VAL A 245 3.08 4.67 -14.41
C VAL A 245 4.55 4.20 -14.43
N ILE A 246 5.17 4.03 -15.59
CA ILE A 246 6.47 3.35 -15.68
C ILE A 246 7.58 4.22 -15.12
N LEU A 247 7.93 5.33 -15.79
CA LEU A 247 9.07 6.14 -15.36
C LEU A 247 8.78 6.88 -14.05
N GLY A 248 7.54 7.34 -13.87
CA GLY A 248 7.11 8.03 -12.65
C GLY A 248 7.31 7.19 -11.40
N ASN A 249 7.10 5.87 -11.49
CA ASN A 249 7.33 4.97 -10.37
C ASN A 249 8.74 4.36 -10.35
N LEU A 250 9.33 3.98 -11.49
CA LEU A 250 10.70 3.39 -11.51
C LEU A 250 11.77 4.36 -11.02
N VAL A 251 11.58 5.67 -11.23
CA VAL A 251 12.54 6.70 -10.82
C VAL A 251 12.00 7.52 -9.66
N GLY A 252 10.74 7.95 -9.71
CA GLY A 252 10.17 8.82 -8.67
C GLY A 252 10.12 8.16 -7.30
N PHE A 253 9.75 6.88 -7.23
CA PHE A 253 9.70 6.14 -5.96
C PHE A 253 11.10 6.04 -5.32
N PRO A 254 12.12 5.43 -5.96
CA PRO A 254 13.42 5.29 -5.31
C PRO A 254 14.08 6.63 -4.96
N VAL A 255 13.94 7.65 -5.82
CA VAL A 255 14.57 8.97 -5.58
C VAL A 255 13.92 9.69 -4.40
N ALA A 256 12.58 9.65 -4.30
CA ALA A 256 11.86 10.26 -3.19
C ALA A 256 12.21 9.60 -1.85
N ASP A 257 12.13 8.28 -1.77
CA ASP A 257 12.45 7.52 -0.57
C ASP A 257 13.93 7.63 -0.19
N LEU A 258 14.84 7.67 -1.16
CA LEU A 258 16.27 7.88 -0.90
C LEU A 258 16.55 9.28 -0.35
N SER A 259 15.87 10.31 -0.85
CA SER A 259 16.02 11.68 -0.36
C SER A 259 15.66 11.78 1.12
N VAL A 260 14.55 11.15 1.50
CA VAL A 260 14.09 11.08 2.88
C VAL A 260 15.01 10.24 3.76
N ALA A 261 15.47 9.10 3.24
CA ALA A 261 16.39 8.21 3.92
C ALA A 261 17.73 8.88 4.25
N ILE A 262 18.33 9.63 3.31
CA ILE A 262 19.60 10.34 3.54
C ILE A 262 19.45 11.30 4.73
N VAL A 263 18.40 12.13 4.74
CA VAL A 263 18.15 13.08 5.84
C VAL A 263 17.97 12.34 7.17
N GLY A 264 17.09 11.34 7.21
CA GLY A 264 16.82 10.58 8.44
C GLY A 264 18.05 9.88 8.99
N ASN A 265 18.89 9.31 8.11
CA ASN A 265 20.10 8.62 8.53
C ASN A 265 21.16 9.58 9.08
N ILE A 266 21.34 10.75 8.47
CA ILE A 266 22.26 11.79 8.95
C ILE A 266 21.78 12.31 10.31
N VAL A 267 20.48 12.62 10.44
CA VAL A 267 19.88 13.08 11.71
C VAL A 267 20.09 12.04 12.82
N ALA A 268 19.90 10.75 12.55
CA ALA A 268 20.18 9.74 13.55
C ALA A 268 21.66 9.70 13.92
N SER A 269 22.58 9.79 12.94
CA SER A 269 24.02 9.78 13.22
C SER A 269 24.53 11.00 13.98
N THR A 270 23.82 12.13 14.01
CA THR A 270 24.23 13.26 14.89
C THR A 270 24.17 12.89 16.37
N SER A 271 23.25 11.99 16.75
CA SER A 271 23.08 11.58 18.14
C SER A 271 24.30 10.88 18.73
N THR A 272 25.11 10.18 17.93
CA THR A 272 26.36 9.57 18.42
C THR A 272 27.40 10.62 18.80
N VAL A 273 27.42 11.76 18.11
CA VAL A 273 28.32 12.88 18.43
C VAL A 273 27.79 13.70 19.60
N ILE A 274 26.47 13.93 19.65
CA ILE A 274 25.84 14.74 20.69
C ILE A 274 25.80 14.00 22.04
N PHE A 275 25.44 12.71 22.03
CA PHE A 275 25.12 11.92 23.22
C PHE A 275 26.05 10.73 23.46
N GLY A 276 26.97 10.44 22.53
CA GLY A 276 27.83 9.24 22.59
C GLY A 276 27.15 7.94 22.13
N GLU A 277 25.84 7.95 21.86
CA GLU A 277 25.10 6.77 21.41
C GLU A 277 24.05 7.09 20.33
N LEU A 278 23.74 6.09 19.51
CA LEU A 278 22.79 6.25 18.41
C LEU A 278 21.35 6.20 18.89
N VAL A 279 20.63 7.32 18.78
CA VAL A 279 19.18 7.42 18.96
C VAL A 279 18.48 7.19 17.62
N TRP A 280 18.03 5.95 17.40
CA TRP A 280 17.43 5.53 16.12
C TRP A 280 16.07 6.18 15.82
N ASN A 281 15.36 6.67 16.84
CA ASN A 281 14.03 7.25 16.70
C ASN A 281 14.09 8.78 16.81
N PRO A 282 13.80 9.57 15.75
CA PRO A 282 13.81 11.04 15.79
C PRO A 282 12.90 11.64 16.86
N ILE A 283 11.77 11.02 17.20
CA ILE A 283 10.91 11.52 18.29
C ILE A 283 11.65 11.39 19.63
N MET A 284 12.30 10.24 19.86
CA MET A 284 13.15 10.05 21.05
C MET A 284 14.37 10.98 21.05
N LEU A 285 14.85 11.37 19.88
CA LEU A 285 15.93 12.35 19.76
C LEU A 285 15.49 13.73 20.27
N LEU A 286 14.29 14.18 19.90
CA LEU A 286 13.71 15.42 20.43
C LEU A 286 13.49 15.34 21.96
N ASP A 287 12.93 14.22 22.44
CA ASP A 287 12.74 14.00 23.89
C ASP A 287 14.06 14.08 24.65
N ARG A 288 15.13 13.48 24.10
CA ARG A 288 16.45 13.46 24.72
C ARG A 288 17.10 14.84 24.73
N ILE A 289 17.05 15.58 23.61
CA ILE A 289 17.55 16.97 23.54
C ILE A 289 16.88 17.81 24.63
N GLN A 290 15.57 17.66 24.80
CA GLN A 290 14.82 18.40 25.81
C GLN A 290 15.15 17.94 27.23
N ALA A 291 15.31 16.64 27.47
CA ALA A 291 15.60 16.09 28.79
C ALA A 291 17.01 16.46 29.29
N GLU A 292 18.02 16.41 28.41
CA GLU A 292 19.40 16.74 28.78
C GLU A 292 19.66 18.25 28.84
N ASN A 293 18.93 19.05 28.06
CA ASN A 293 19.12 20.50 28.03
C ASN A 293 17.77 21.24 27.99
N TYR A 294 17.18 21.41 29.17
CA TYR A 294 15.82 21.93 29.33
C TYR A 294 15.73 23.47 29.28
N THR A 295 15.89 24.04 28.08
CA THR A 295 15.80 25.50 27.85
C THR A 295 14.49 25.91 27.17
N ALA A 296 14.12 27.20 27.28
CA ALA A 296 12.95 27.74 26.59
C ALA A 296 13.04 27.57 25.06
N ALA A 297 14.25 27.74 24.50
CA ALA A 297 14.52 27.55 23.07
C ALA A 297 14.34 26.08 22.65
N ASN A 298 14.89 25.12 23.41
CA ASN A 298 14.77 23.70 23.09
C ASN A 298 13.31 23.22 23.19
N ARG A 299 12.55 23.71 24.18
CA ARG A 299 11.12 23.42 24.31
C ARG A 299 10.33 23.92 23.10
N ALA A 300 10.59 25.16 22.66
CA ALA A 300 9.94 25.71 21.48
C ALA A 300 10.30 24.94 20.21
N GLY A 301 11.59 24.64 20.01
CA GLY A 301 12.07 23.86 18.87
C GLY A 301 11.46 22.46 18.80
N CYS A 302 11.44 21.74 19.93
CA CYS A 302 10.81 20.42 20.02
C CYS A 302 9.31 20.49 19.73
N PHE A 303 8.60 21.48 20.29
CA PHE A 303 7.16 21.65 20.03
C PHE A 303 6.86 21.89 18.54
N PHE A 304 7.54 22.83 17.89
CA PHE A 304 7.28 23.14 16.49
C PHE A 304 7.66 21.97 15.57
N LEU A 305 8.80 21.30 15.79
CA LEU A 305 9.18 20.14 14.99
C LEU A 305 8.20 18.97 15.19
N ALA A 306 7.85 18.66 16.44
CA ALA A 306 6.88 17.61 16.73
C ALA A 306 5.50 17.91 16.12
N LEU A 307 5.06 19.18 16.12
CA LEU A 307 3.81 19.59 15.49
C LEU A 307 3.84 19.40 13.97
N LEU A 308 4.93 19.79 13.31
CA LEU A 308 5.08 19.62 11.85
C LEU A 308 5.17 18.13 11.47
N PHE A 309 5.89 17.32 12.25
CA PHE A 309 5.93 15.88 12.05
C PHE A 309 4.59 15.20 12.31
N ALA A 310 3.85 15.62 13.34
CA ALA A 310 2.50 15.13 13.58
C ALA A 310 1.59 15.47 12.40
N TYR A 311 1.66 16.69 11.85
CA TYR A 311 0.90 17.05 10.65
C TYR A 311 1.27 16.16 9.45
N SER A 312 2.56 15.95 9.18
CA SER A 312 3.01 15.06 8.11
C SER A 312 2.49 13.62 8.31
N ALA A 313 2.66 13.05 9.51
CA ALA A 313 2.25 11.70 9.86
C ALA A 313 0.73 11.49 9.77
N LEU A 314 -0.07 12.52 10.11
CA LEU A 314 -1.53 12.52 9.98
C LEU A 314 -1.95 12.18 8.55
N PHE A 315 -1.38 12.90 7.58
CA PHE A 315 -1.73 12.72 6.17
C PHE A 315 -1.11 11.45 5.58
N SER A 316 0.13 11.08 5.95
CA SER A 316 0.71 9.79 5.55
C SER A 316 -0.21 8.64 5.95
N SER A 317 -0.70 8.63 7.19
CA SER A 317 -1.59 7.59 7.72
C SER A 317 -2.89 7.49 6.92
N VAL A 318 -3.49 8.63 6.55
CA VAL A 318 -4.71 8.64 5.74
C VAL A 318 -4.48 8.10 4.33
N PHE A 319 -3.47 8.61 3.63
CA PHE A 319 -3.26 8.29 2.21
C PHE A 319 -2.69 6.90 1.97
N GLU A 320 -1.75 6.47 2.82
CA GLU A 320 -1.00 5.23 2.61
C GLU A 320 -1.68 4.04 3.28
N ASN A 321 -2.43 4.28 4.36
CA ASN A 321 -2.99 3.19 5.17
C ASN A 321 -4.51 3.22 5.23
N SER A 322 -5.14 4.34 5.60
CA SER A 322 -6.60 4.39 5.74
C SER A 322 -7.33 4.16 4.42
N ILE A 323 -6.94 4.86 3.34
CA ILE A 323 -7.60 4.72 2.02
C ILE A 323 -7.43 3.30 1.45
N PRO A 324 -6.22 2.71 1.40
CA PRO A 324 -6.06 1.33 0.95
C PRO A 324 -6.81 0.32 1.82
N ALA A 325 -6.76 0.46 3.15
CA ALA A 325 -7.56 -0.40 4.04
C ALA A 325 -9.05 -0.26 3.75
N GLY A 326 -9.53 0.96 3.49
CA GLY A 326 -10.92 1.21 3.10
C GLY A 326 -11.30 0.48 1.81
N ASN A 327 -10.42 0.50 0.81
CA ASN A 327 -10.61 -0.21 -0.46
C ASN A 327 -10.65 -1.74 -0.25
N ASP A 328 -9.70 -2.27 0.52
CA ASP A 328 -9.60 -3.70 0.80
C ASP A 328 -10.81 -4.21 1.59
N ILE A 329 -11.18 -3.54 2.69
CA ILE A 329 -12.31 -3.93 3.54
C ILE A 329 -13.63 -3.80 2.79
N ALA A 330 -13.81 -2.76 1.97
CA ALA A 330 -14.99 -2.62 1.12
C ALA A 330 -15.08 -3.78 0.11
N ALA A 331 -13.96 -4.26 -0.42
CA ALA A 331 -13.95 -5.39 -1.34
C ALA A 331 -14.16 -6.76 -0.67
N LEU A 332 -13.83 -6.91 0.61
CA LEU A 332 -14.11 -8.12 1.39
C LEU A 332 -15.61 -8.30 1.63
N VAL A 333 -16.32 -7.20 1.92
CA VAL A 333 -17.73 -7.24 2.29
C VAL A 333 -18.53 -6.13 1.57
N PRO A 334 -18.60 -6.16 0.22
CA PRO A 334 -19.08 -5.04 -0.59
C PRO A 334 -20.54 -4.69 -0.36
N LYS A 335 -21.37 -5.67 0.02
CA LYS A 335 -22.77 -5.45 0.38
C LYS A 335 -22.97 -4.49 1.57
N TYR A 336 -22.04 -4.50 2.53
CA TYR A 336 -22.23 -3.88 3.84
C TYR A 336 -21.26 -2.73 4.12
N ILE A 337 -20.11 -2.70 3.45
CA ILE A 337 -19.03 -1.74 3.70
C ILE A 337 -18.69 -0.96 2.42
N SER A 338 -18.84 0.36 2.49
CA SER A 338 -18.27 1.30 1.52
C SER A 338 -16.82 1.63 1.89
N ILE A 339 -16.04 2.20 0.95
CA ILE A 339 -14.65 2.59 1.22
C ILE A 339 -14.55 3.46 2.48
N ARG A 340 -15.44 4.45 2.62
CA ARG A 340 -15.46 5.32 3.81
C ARG A 340 -15.70 4.55 5.11
N ARG A 341 -16.66 3.63 5.13
CA ARG A 341 -16.92 2.79 6.32
C ARG A 341 -15.71 1.93 6.63
N GLY A 342 -15.04 1.40 5.60
CA GLY A 342 -13.78 0.66 5.73
C GLY A 342 -12.66 1.50 6.36
N MET A 343 -12.51 2.76 5.96
CA MET A 343 -11.51 3.67 6.57
C MET A 343 -11.74 3.86 8.07
N PHE A 344 -13.00 4.05 8.51
CA PHE A 344 -13.30 4.16 9.94
C PHE A 344 -13.10 2.84 10.70
N LEU A 345 -13.46 1.71 10.08
CA LEU A 345 -13.18 0.40 10.67
C LEU A 345 -11.67 0.19 10.85
N CYS A 346 -10.87 0.61 9.87
CA CYS A 346 -9.41 0.61 9.95
C CYS A 346 -8.92 1.39 11.18
N GLN A 347 -9.47 2.59 11.46
CA GLN A 347 -9.07 3.36 12.65
C GLN A 347 -9.40 2.68 13.97
N VAL A 348 -10.57 2.05 14.06
CA VAL A 348 -10.97 1.33 15.28
C VAL A 348 -10.06 0.12 15.48
N LEU A 349 -9.85 -0.70 14.44
CA LEU A 349 -8.98 -1.87 14.52
C LEU A 349 -7.53 -1.49 14.81
N SER A 350 -7.05 -0.39 14.23
CA SER A 350 -5.69 0.13 14.43
C SER A 350 -5.45 0.55 15.88
N PHE A 351 -6.47 1.10 16.55
CA PHE A 351 -6.41 1.39 17.97
C PHE A 351 -6.35 0.10 18.82
N LEU A 352 -7.18 -0.90 18.49
CA LEU A 352 -7.34 -2.13 19.28
C LEU A 352 -6.11 -3.05 19.26
N ILE A 353 -5.30 -3.01 18.21
CA ILE A 353 -4.09 -3.83 18.11
C ILE A 353 -2.90 -3.29 18.92
N ASN A 354 -3.07 -2.16 19.62
CA ASN A 354 -2.06 -1.55 20.48
C ASN A 354 -0.71 -1.29 19.77
N PRO A 355 -0.69 -0.48 18.70
CA PRO A 355 0.44 -0.39 17.77
C PRO A 355 1.71 0.21 18.40
N TRP A 356 1.60 0.91 19.54
CA TRP A 356 2.73 1.49 20.28
C TRP A 356 3.75 0.47 20.78
N PHE A 357 3.38 -0.81 20.90
CA PHE A 357 4.34 -1.87 21.23
C PHE A 357 5.39 -2.10 20.13
N LEU A 358 5.06 -1.78 18.86
CA LEU A 358 5.94 -2.03 17.71
C LEU A 358 7.17 -1.11 17.67
N LEU A 359 7.09 0.07 18.28
CA LEU A 359 8.18 1.06 18.35
C LEU A 359 8.87 1.07 19.72
N SER A 360 8.75 -0.02 20.48
CA SER A 360 9.41 -0.18 21.79
C SER A 360 10.94 -0.29 21.68
N SER A 361 11.45 -0.92 20.62
CA SER A 361 12.88 -1.00 20.30
C SER A 361 13.12 -1.13 18.80
N ALA A 362 14.34 -0.81 18.35
CA ALA A 362 14.76 -1.03 16.97
C ALA A 362 14.67 -2.51 16.57
N SER A 363 14.96 -3.43 17.50
CA SER A 363 14.90 -4.87 17.24
C SER A 363 13.47 -5.36 17.04
N VAL A 364 12.51 -4.93 17.86
CA VAL A 364 11.08 -5.27 17.68
C VAL A 364 10.58 -4.72 16.35
N PHE A 365 10.94 -3.48 16.02
CA PHE A 365 10.58 -2.87 14.74
C PHE A 365 11.13 -3.66 13.54
N ILE A 366 12.43 -4.00 13.55
CA ILE A 366 13.05 -4.80 12.48
C ILE A 366 12.41 -6.19 12.36
N ARG A 367 12.09 -6.83 13.49
CA ARG A 367 11.40 -8.13 13.49
C ARG A 367 10.02 -8.03 12.86
N PHE A 368 9.26 -6.98 13.20
CA PHE A 368 7.97 -6.72 12.57
C PHE A 368 8.10 -6.53 11.05
N LEU A 369 9.04 -5.69 10.59
CA LEU A 369 9.32 -5.49 9.16
C LEU A 369 9.61 -6.81 8.43
N GLY A 370 10.45 -7.66 9.04
CA GLY A 370 10.84 -8.94 8.45
C GLY A 370 9.75 -10.01 8.46
N SER A 371 8.60 -9.79 9.12
CA SER A 371 7.60 -10.85 9.35
C SER A 371 6.57 -10.98 8.25
N TYR A 372 6.01 -9.87 7.80
CA TYR A 372 4.89 -9.89 6.85
C TYR A 372 5.33 -10.10 5.41
N GLN A 373 6.61 -9.85 5.12
CA GLN A 373 7.16 -9.86 3.76
C GLN A 373 6.94 -11.18 3.02
N MET A 374 6.97 -12.33 3.71
CA MET A 374 6.81 -13.64 3.06
C MET A 374 5.39 -13.82 2.48
N PHE A 375 4.37 -13.30 3.19
CA PHE A 375 2.98 -13.45 2.78
C PHE A 375 2.67 -12.56 1.58
N LEU A 376 3.12 -11.31 1.62
CA LEU A 376 2.90 -10.35 0.52
C LEU A 376 3.73 -10.69 -0.71
N ALA A 377 4.96 -11.19 -0.55
CA ALA A 377 5.78 -11.65 -1.66
C ALA A 377 5.10 -12.81 -2.41
N ALA A 378 4.59 -13.80 -1.68
CA ALA A 378 3.92 -14.95 -2.27
C ALA A 378 2.68 -14.53 -3.10
N ILE A 379 1.85 -13.63 -2.57
CA ILE A 379 0.70 -13.08 -3.30
C ILE A 379 1.16 -12.36 -4.57
N THR A 380 2.17 -11.50 -4.45
CA THR A 380 2.68 -10.70 -5.57
C THR A 380 3.23 -11.58 -6.70
N GLY A 381 3.99 -12.64 -6.38
CA GLY A 381 4.49 -13.59 -7.39
C GLY A 381 3.36 -14.31 -8.14
N ILE A 382 2.27 -14.66 -7.45
CA ILE A 382 1.08 -15.27 -8.08
C ILE A 382 0.40 -14.28 -9.03
N LEU A 383 0.23 -13.02 -8.62
CA LEU A 383 -0.39 -11.99 -9.46
C LEU A 383 0.43 -11.68 -10.72
N LEU A 384 1.75 -11.57 -10.57
CA LEU A 384 2.67 -11.39 -11.71
C LEU A 384 2.59 -12.56 -12.69
N CYS A 385 2.60 -13.80 -12.18
CA CYS A 385 2.46 -14.99 -13.02
C CYS A 385 1.12 -15.01 -13.75
N ASN A 386 0.04 -14.73 -13.02
CA ASN A 386 -1.31 -14.69 -13.60
C ASN A 386 -1.38 -13.69 -14.75
N TYR A 387 -0.95 -12.44 -14.53
CA TYR A 387 -1.08 -11.41 -15.55
C TYR A 387 -0.16 -11.61 -16.76
N TYR A 388 1.13 -11.85 -16.53
CA TYR A 388 2.13 -11.85 -17.61
C TYR A 388 2.26 -13.19 -18.34
N VAL A 389 1.92 -14.31 -17.69
CA VAL A 389 2.12 -15.66 -18.26
C VAL A 389 0.81 -16.36 -18.54
N VAL A 390 -0.12 -16.41 -17.58
CA VAL A 390 -1.39 -17.15 -17.75
C VAL A 390 -2.38 -16.37 -18.62
N SER A 391 -2.67 -15.13 -18.24
CA SER A 391 -3.63 -14.25 -18.91
C SER A 391 -3.03 -13.48 -20.08
N ARG A 392 -1.69 -13.37 -20.18
CA ARG A 392 -0.98 -12.63 -21.24
C ARG A 392 -1.53 -11.22 -21.45
N GLY A 393 -1.83 -10.54 -20.35
CA GLY A 393 -2.38 -9.19 -20.32
C GLY A 393 -3.90 -9.09 -20.53
N GLU A 394 -4.63 -10.19 -20.80
CA GLU A 394 -6.09 -10.19 -21.03
C GLU A 394 -6.86 -10.56 -19.75
N LEU A 395 -7.58 -9.59 -19.18
CA LEU A 395 -8.49 -9.78 -18.06
C LEU A 395 -9.93 -9.53 -18.49
N LEU A 396 -10.79 -10.54 -18.32
CA LEU A 396 -12.24 -10.42 -18.52
C LEU A 396 -12.87 -9.67 -17.34
N VAL A 397 -12.84 -8.34 -17.36
CA VAL A 397 -13.25 -7.52 -16.20
C VAL A 397 -14.67 -7.81 -15.68
N PRO A 398 -15.71 -7.98 -16.52
CA PRO A 398 -17.06 -8.30 -16.03
C PRO A 398 -17.11 -9.58 -15.18
N ASP A 399 -16.36 -10.61 -15.59
CA ASP A 399 -16.29 -11.90 -14.90
C ASP A 399 -15.68 -11.81 -13.50
N LEU A 400 -14.93 -10.76 -13.18
CA LEU A 400 -14.39 -10.51 -11.84
C LEU A 400 -15.48 -10.16 -10.81
N PHE A 401 -16.71 -9.90 -11.26
CA PHE A 401 -17.87 -9.57 -10.43
C PHE A 401 -18.95 -10.66 -10.48
N MET A 402 -18.75 -11.73 -11.25
CA MET A 402 -19.71 -12.83 -11.40
C MET A 402 -19.44 -13.96 -10.40
N GLY A 403 -20.44 -14.27 -9.58
CA GLY A 403 -20.39 -15.37 -8.59
C GLY A 403 -20.89 -16.72 -9.10
N GLY A 404 -21.18 -16.84 -10.40
CA GLY A 404 -21.77 -18.02 -11.02
C GLY A 404 -20.76 -18.86 -11.81
N ARG A 405 -21.14 -20.10 -12.14
CA ARG A 405 -20.32 -21.04 -12.94
C ARG A 405 -19.99 -20.54 -14.35
N SER A 406 -20.73 -19.55 -14.85
CA SER A 406 -20.52 -18.92 -16.15
C SER A 406 -19.28 -18.02 -16.18
N GLY A 407 -18.81 -17.51 -15.03
CA GLY A 407 -17.67 -16.60 -14.96
C GLY A 407 -16.33 -17.33 -15.06
N ALA A 408 -15.40 -16.76 -15.83
CA ALA A 408 -14.04 -17.30 -16.04
C ALA A 408 -13.24 -17.52 -14.75
N TYR A 409 -13.51 -16.72 -13.71
CA TYR A 409 -12.80 -16.76 -12.42
C TYR A 409 -13.58 -17.49 -11.32
N TYR A 410 -14.59 -18.26 -11.69
CA TYR A 410 -15.31 -19.11 -10.74
C TYR A 410 -14.49 -20.33 -10.32
N PHE A 411 -13.60 -20.88 -11.16
CA PHE A 411 -12.75 -22.01 -10.80
C PHE A 411 -13.52 -23.15 -10.07
N SER A 412 -13.02 -23.62 -8.92
CA SER A 412 -13.69 -24.59 -8.07
C SER A 412 -14.53 -23.89 -7.00
N ARG A 413 -15.78 -23.55 -7.33
CA ARG A 413 -16.75 -22.89 -6.42
C ARG A 413 -16.30 -21.51 -5.90
N GLY A 414 -15.62 -20.75 -6.74
CA GLY A 414 -15.05 -19.43 -6.49
C GLY A 414 -13.61 -19.44 -5.95
N TRP A 415 -12.98 -20.62 -5.84
CA TRP A 415 -11.62 -20.79 -5.30
C TRP A 415 -10.67 -21.36 -6.33
N ASN A 416 -9.52 -20.71 -6.51
CA ASN A 416 -8.41 -21.23 -7.30
C ASN A 416 -7.38 -21.94 -6.41
N PHE A 417 -7.55 -23.25 -6.20
CA PHE A 417 -6.62 -24.04 -5.38
C PHE A 417 -5.16 -23.99 -5.86
N ARG A 418 -4.92 -23.74 -7.14
CA ARG A 418 -3.56 -23.56 -7.69
C ARG A 418 -2.83 -22.39 -7.02
N ALA A 419 -3.54 -21.28 -6.79
CA ALA A 419 -2.99 -20.11 -6.10
C ALA A 419 -2.72 -20.41 -4.62
N TYR A 420 -3.62 -21.15 -3.96
CA TYR A 420 -3.44 -21.56 -2.57
C TYR A 420 -2.29 -22.54 -2.37
N ILE A 421 -2.11 -23.51 -3.27
CA ILE A 421 -0.94 -24.41 -3.24
C ILE A 421 0.34 -23.60 -3.37
N ALA A 422 0.41 -22.71 -4.37
CA ALA A 422 1.56 -21.83 -4.55
C ALA A 422 1.86 -20.96 -3.32
N TYR A 423 0.82 -20.40 -2.71
CA TYR A 423 0.95 -19.58 -1.51
C TYR A 423 1.42 -20.40 -0.30
N VAL A 424 0.73 -21.49 0.05
CA VAL A 424 1.01 -22.29 1.25
C VAL A 424 2.40 -22.93 1.19
N VAL A 425 2.80 -23.49 0.04
CA VAL A 425 4.14 -24.09 -0.11
C VAL A 425 5.22 -23.02 0.04
N THR A 426 5.02 -21.84 -0.54
CA THR A 426 5.98 -20.73 -0.45
C THR A 426 6.12 -20.21 0.98
N VAL A 427 5.01 -20.08 1.71
CA VAL A 427 5.00 -19.70 3.13
C VAL A 427 5.71 -20.78 3.96
N ALA A 428 5.41 -22.06 3.73
CA ALA A 428 6.01 -23.17 4.47
C ALA A 428 7.55 -23.19 4.35
N VAL A 429 8.10 -22.92 3.16
CA VAL A 429 9.55 -22.84 2.93
C VAL A 429 10.21 -21.71 3.76
N ASN A 430 9.53 -20.59 3.96
CA ASN A 430 10.04 -19.46 4.74
C ASN A 430 9.70 -19.54 6.24
N PHE A 431 8.85 -20.48 6.64
CA PHE A 431 8.24 -20.50 7.97
C PHE A 431 9.25 -20.70 9.10
N ALA A 432 10.24 -21.58 8.92
CA ALA A 432 11.30 -21.78 9.90
C ALA A 432 12.10 -20.50 10.14
N GLY A 433 12.45 -19.78 9.08
CA GLY A 433 13.14 -18.49 9.16
C GLY A 433 12.30 -17.40 9.83
N PHE A 434 11.00 -17.41 9.59
CA PHE A 434 10.05 -16.54 10.27
C PHE A 434 10.00 -16.77 11.77
N LEU A 435 9.92 -18.03 12.22
CA LEU A 435 9.99 -18.37 13.64
C LEU A 435 11.31 -17.87 14.24
N GLY A 436 12.42 -18.04 13.51
CA GLY A 436 13.72 -17.45 13.83
C GLY A 436 13.66 -15.94 14.07
N ASN A 437 13.06 -15.21 13.15
CA ASN A 437 12.84 -13.77 13.25
C ASN A 437 11.92 -13.39 14.43
N MET A 438 11.00 -14.26 14.84
CA MET A 438 10.15 -14.09 16.02
C MET A 438 10.83 -14.46 17.35
N GLY A 439 12.07 -14.95 17.31
CA GLY A 439 12.87 -15.23 18.50
C GLY A 439 12.94 -16.71 18.88
N VAL A 440 12.41 -17.61 18.04
CA VAL A 440 12.68 -19.04 18.18
C VAL A 440 14.12 -19.30 17.74
N GLU A 441 14.85 -20.15 18.47
CA GLU A 441 16.20 -20.51 18.06
C GLU A 441 16.17 -21.36 16.78
N VAL A 442 16.91 -20.91 15.76
CA VAL A 442 17.06 -21.63 14.49
C VAL A 442 18.52 -21.58 14.03
N PRO A 443 18.99 -22.60 13.27
CA PRO A 443 20.35 -22.59 12.72
C PRO A 443 20.65 -21.32 11.90
N ILE A 444 21.89 -20.85 11.97
CA ILE A 444 22.34 -19.63 11.25
C ILE A 444 22.07 -19.69 9.74
N GLY A 445 22.10 -20.89 9.14
CA GLY A 445 21.75 -21.10 7.74
C GLY A 445 20.30 -20.74 7.44
N ILE A 446 19.36 -21.11 8.33
CA ILE A 446 17.94 -20.77 8.19
C ILE A 446 17.73 -19.26 8.38
N THR A 447 18.40 -18.66 9.37
CA THR A 447 18.35 -17.20 9.58
C THR A 447 18.84 -16.43 8.36
N ARG A 448 19.96 -16.85 7.77
CA ARG A 448 20.54 -16.22 6.58
C ARG A 448 19.69 -16.45 5.33
N PHE A 449 19.09 -17.64 5.18
CA PHE A 449 18.14 -17.92 4.12
C PHE A 449 16.93 -16.99 4.18
N TYR A 450 16.42 -16.72 5.40
CA TYR A 450 15.27 -15.84 5.60
C TYR A 450 15.52 -14.38 5.20
N TYR A 451 16.78 -13.93 5.12
CA TYR A 451 17.10 -12.61 4.56
C TYR A 451 16.64 -12.48 3.11
N PHE A 452 16.56 -13.59 2.37
CA PHE A 452 16.06 -13.66 1.00
C PHE A 452 14.56 -14.00 0.94
N ALA A 453 13.80 -13.96 2.04
CA ALA A 453 12.41 -14.40 2.06
C ALA A 453 11.51 -13.64 1.07
N TYR A 454 11.79 -12.37 0.79
CA TYR A 454 11.04 -11.59 -0.20
C TYR A 454 11.25 -12.09 -1.64
N PRO A 455 12.48 -12.10 -2.20
CA PRO A 455 12.70 -12.61 -3.55
C PRO A 455 12.36 -14.10 -3.67
N VAL A 456 12.71 -14.93 -2.67
CA VAL A 456 12.32 -16.34 -2.65
C VAL A 456 10.80 -16.46 -2.69
N GLY A 457 10.09 -15.69 -1.87
CA GLY A 457 8.63 -15.68 -1.85
C GLY A 457 8.02 -15.34 -3.21
N LEU A 458 8.56 -14.32 -3.88
CA LEU A 458 8.08 -13.85 -5.17
C LEU A 458 8.34 -14.87 -6.29
N PHE A 459 9.56 -15.39 -6.41
CA PHE A 459 9.90 -16.32 -7.48
C PHE A 459 9.31 -17.71 -7.26
N LEU A 460 9.32 -18.20 -6.03
CA LEU A 460 8.80 -19.54 -5.72
C LEU A 460 7.29 -19.62 -5.94
N SER A 461 6.52 -18.62 -5.49
CA SER A 461 5.07 -18.62 -5.70
C SER A 461 4.70 -18.44 -7.17
N PHE A 462 5.46 -17.61 -7.91
CA PHE A 462 5.34 -17.49 -9.36
C PHE A 462 5.54 -18.84 -10.05
N SER A 463 6.64 -19.53 -9.74
CA SER A 463 7.00 -20.80 -10.36
C SER A 463 6.01 -21.91 -10.03
N ILE A 464 5.60 -22.05 -8.76
CA ILE A 464 4.64 -23.07 -8.36
C ILE A 464 3.28 -22.78 -9.01
N PHE A 465 2.83 -21.53 -9.02
CA PHE A 465 1.57 -21.18 -9.66
C PHE A 465 1.60 -21.49 -11.16
N LEU A 466 2.71 -21.18 -11.84
CA LEU A 466 2.91 -21.54 -13.25
C LEU A 466 2.80 -23.05 -13.46
N LEU A 467 3.54 -23.85 -12.68
CA LEU A 467 3.51 -25.31 -12.76
C LEU A 467 2.10 -25.87 -12.54
N CYS A 468 1.38 -25.36 -11.53
CA CYS A 468 0.01 -25.77 -11.26
C CYS A 468 -0.95 -25.43 -12.43
N ASN A 469 -0.78 -24.28 -13.10
CA ASN A 469 -1.58 -23.92 -14.28
C ASN A 469 -1.19 -24.71 -15.54
N LEU A 470 0.05 -25.20 -15.63
CA LEU A 470 0.48 -26.10 -16.70
C LEU A 470 -0.13 -27.50 -16.54
N ILE A 471 -0.20 -28.01 -15.31
CA ILE A 471 -0.79 -29.32 -14.98
C ILE A 471 -2.32 -29.28 -15.09
N SER A 472 -2.95 -28.26 -14.53
CA SER A 472 -4.41 -28.08 -14.53
C SER A 472 -4.78 -26.72 -15.10
N ARG A 473 -5.05 -26.69 -16.40
CA ARG A 473 -5.34 -25.44 -17.13
C ARG A 473 -6.63 -24.78 -16.62
N PRO A 474 -6.61 -23.48 -16.32
CA PRO A 474 -7.82 -22.74 -15.97
C PRO A 474 -8.70 -22.51 -17.21
N ALA A 475 -9.96 -22.12 -16.99
CA ALA A 475 -10.92 -21.83 -18.06
C ALA A 475 -10.45 -20.68 -18.96
N HIS A 476 -9.82 -19.66 -18.36
CA HIS A 476 -9.21 -18.54 -19.08
C HIS A 476 -7.69 -18.64 -19.05
N ILE A 477 -7.10 -19.02 -20.18
CA ILE A 477 -5.66 -19.01 -20.42
C ILE A 477 -5.40 -18.54 -21.86
N VAL A 478 -4.43 -17.65 -22.03
CA VAL A 478 -4.07 -17.13 -23.36
C VAL A 478 -2.82 -17.85 -23.87
N PRO A 479 -2.81 -18.33 -25.12
CA PRO A 479 -1.62 -18.96 -25.71
C PRO A 479 -0.40 -18.04 -25.66
N TRP A 480 0.75 -18.56 -25.25
CA TRP A 480 1.97 -17.77 -25.01
C TRP A 480 2.47 -16.97 -26.21
N GLY A 481 2.19 -17.43 -27.44
CA GLY A 481 2.53 -16.73 -28.67
C GLY A 481 1.72 -15.45 -28.91
N ARG A 482 0.74 -15.11 -28.06
CA ARG A 482 -0.09 -13.91 -28.19
C ARG A 482 -0.03 -13.08 -26.91
N TRP A 483 -0.01 -11.76 -27.07
CA TRP A 483 -0.21 -10.78 -26.02
C TRP A 483 -1.51 -10.04 -26.31
N ARG A 484 -2.41 -9.96 -25.33
CA ARG A 484 -3.80 -9.48 -25.52
C ARG A 484 -4.17 -8.38 -24.53
N GLU A 485 -3.18 -7.63 -24.05
CA GLU A 485 -3.43 -6.42 -23.25
C GLU A 485 -4.15 -5.36 -24.09
N PRO A 486 -5.30 -4.82 -23.64
CA PRO A 486 -5.99 -3.76 -24.34
C PRO A 486 -5.17 -2.47 -24.26
N LYS A 487 -5.17 -1.70 -25.34
CA LYS A 487 -4.45 -0.41 -25.37
C LYS A 487 -5.03 0.61 -24.39
N ASN A 488 -6.35 0.66 -24.29
CA ASN A 488 -7.13 1.49 -23.36
C ASN A 488 -8.43 0.76 -23.03
N TYR A 489 -8.57 0.27 -21.79
CA TYR A 489 -9.83 -0.31 -21.34
C TYR A 489 -10.83 0.80 -21.00
N VAL A 490 -12.01 0.76 -21.60
CA VAL A 490 -13.14 1.64 -21.27
C VAL A 490 -14.25 0.78 -20.68
N ARG A 491 -14.95 1.31 -19.70
CA ARG A 491 -16.08 0.59 -19.10
C ARG A 491 -17.17 0.40 -20.15
N PRO A 492 -17.86 -0.76 -20.21
CA PRO A 492 -18.92 -0.98 -21.19
C PRO A 492 -19.97 0.13 -21.22
N GLU A 493 -20.32 0.68 -20.07
CA GLU A 493 -21.29 1.78 -19.92
C GLU A 493 -20.79 3.16 -20.39
N GLU A 494 -19.47 3.33 -20.57
CA GLU A 494 -18.84 4.58 -21.03
C GLU A 494 -18.35 4.48 -22.48
N ASP A 495 -18.45 3.30 -23.12
CA ASP A 495 -17.98 3.09 -24.48
C ASP A 495 -19.00 3.65 -25.50
N THR A 496 -18.75 4.89 -25.93
CA THR A 496 -19.56 5.57 -26.95
C THR A 496 -19.43 4.98 -28.36
N ARG A 497 -18.53 4.01 -28.58
CA ARG A 497 -18.29 3.36 -29.89
C ARG A 497 -19.15 2.10 -30.09
N SER A 498 -19.85 1.64 -29.06
CA SER A 498 -20.82 0.53 -29.13
C SER A 498 -22.07 0.89 -28.32
N PRO A 499 -22.95 1.77 -28.84
CA PRO A 499 -24.18 2.14 -28.17
C PRO A 499 -25.19 0.99 -28.28
N GLY A 500 -25.10 0.01 -27.38
CA GLY A 500 -26.06 -1.08 -27.34
C GLY A 500 -25.52 -2.33 -26.68
N ILE A 501 -25.48 -2.32 -25.36
CA ILE A 501 -26.21 -3.26 -24.47
C ILE A 501 -26.15 -2.58 -23.10
N VAL A 502 -27.04 -1.61 -22.88
CA VAL A 502 -27.37 -1.17 -21.53
C VAL A 502 -28.41 -2.16 -21.03
N LEU A 503 -28.05 -3.03 -20.09
CA LEU A 503 -29.04 -3.74 -19.28
C LEU A 503 -29.71 -2.71 -18.38
N ILE A 504 -30.75 -2.06 -18.92
CA ILE A 504 -31.65 -1.22 -18.14
C ILE A 504 -32.35 -2.17 -17.16
N GLY A 505 -32.13 -1.92 -15.86
CA GLY A 505 -32.79 -2.66 -14.80
C GLY A 505 -34.31 -2.58 -14.95
N THR A 506 -34.97 -3.72 -14.79
CA THR A 506 -36.41 -3.81 -14.61
C THR A 506 -36.83 -2.97 -13.41
N GLU A 507 -37.52 -1.85 -13.66
CA GLU A 507 -38.43 -1.29 -12.67
C GLU A 507 -39.62 -2.24 -12.52
N LEU A 508 -39.86 -2.67 -11.28
CA LEU A 508 -41.10 -3.33 -10.89
C LEU A 508 -42.18 -2.26 -10.80
N ASP A 509 -43.07 -2.22 -11.80
CA ASP A 509 -44.31 -1.44 -11.72
C ASP A 509 -45.20 -2.03 -10.61
N SER A 510 -45.50 -1.24 -9.59
CA SER A 510 -46.15 -1.68 -8.36
C SER A 510 -47.67 -1.92 -8.47
N GLU A 511 -48.24 -1.99 -9.67
CA GLU A 511 -49.72 -2.09 -9.81
C GLU A 511 -50.24 -3.24 -10.69
N THR A 512 -49.41 -3.95 -11.47
CA THR A 512 -49.88 -5.15 -12.21
C THR A 512 -48.78 -6.20 -12.33
N GLY A 513 -48.80 -7.24 -11.49
CA GLY A 513 -47.77 -8.28 -11.43
C GLY A 513 -47.72 -9.21 -12.66
N SER A 514 -47.28 -8.72 -13.83
CA SER A 514 -46.95 -9.58 -14.97
C SER A 514 -45.73 -9.06 -15.76
N ASN A 515 -44.81 -9.98 -16.08
CA ASN A 515 -43.65 -9.69 -16.94
C ASN A 515 -44.09 -9.60 -18.40
N LYS A 516 -43.96 -8.42 -19.03
CA LYS A 516 -44.03 -8.27 -20.48
C LYS A 516 -42.62 -8.10 -21.06
N VAL A 517 -42.22 -9.03 -21.94
CA VAL A 517 -41.03 -8.90 -22.79
C VAL A 517 -41.40 -7.95 -23.94
N ILE A 518 -40.72 -6.81 -24.06
CA ILE A 518 -40.83 -5.94 -25.24
C ILE A 518 -39.69 -6.29 -26.20
N SER A 519 -40.03 -6.76 -27.39
CA SER A 519 -39.10 -7.09 -28.47
C SER A 519 -38.46 -5.85 -29.09
N ALA A 520 -37.21 -6.01 -29.55
CA ALA A 520 -36.38 -4.99 -30.18
C ALA A 520 -37.06 -4.25 -31.35
N GLY A 521 -36.95 -2.92 -31.35
CA GLY A 521 -37.26 -2.06 -32.49
C GLY A 521 -36.04 -1.23 -32.88
N ASN A 522 -35.54 -1.44 -34.10
CA ASN A 522 -34.54 -0.60 -34.75
C ASN A 522 -35.16 0.77 -35.06
N ASN A 523 -34.69 1.84 -34.41
CA ASN A 523 -34.99 3.21 -34.83
C ASN A 523 -33.85 3.75 -35.69
N ALA A 524 -33.87 3.38 -36.97
CA ALA A 524 -33.31 4.17 -38.05
C ALA A 524 -34.47 4.56 -38.96
N GLU A 525 -35.09 5.71 -38.72
CA GLU A 525 -35.79 6.55 -39.72
C GLU A 525 -36.55 7.71 -39.06
N LYS A 526 -36.63 8.82 -39.82
CA LYS A 526 -37.27 10.13 -39.55
C LYS A 526 -36.36 11.10 -38.79
N GLY A 527 -35.94 12.24 -39.35
CA GLY A 527 -36.43 12.98 -40.51
C GLY A 527 -36.33 14.46 -40.15
N LEU A 528 -35.72 15.24 -41.04
CA LEU A 528 -35.66 16.69 -41.01
C LEU A 528 -37.03 17.33 -40.69
N GLU A 529 -37.05 18.31 -39.79
CA GLU A 529 -37.93 19.47 -39.96
C GLU A 529 -37.36 20.72 -39.26
N VAL A 530 -37.11 21.73 -40.09
CA VAL A 530 -36.82 23.13 -39.75
C VAL A 530 -38.14 23.80 -39.38
N LYS A 531 -38.17 24.66 -38.36
CA LYS A 531 -39.04 25.85 -38.36
C LYS A 531 -38.60 26.93 -37.34
N SER A 532 -38.33 28.09 -37.94
CA SER A 532 -38.34 29.50 -37.48
C SER A 532 -37.69 29.87 -36.16
#